data_AF-A0A1T1H6P7-F1
#
_entry.id   AF-A0A1T1H6P7-F1
#
_cell.length_a   1.000
_cell.length_b   1.000
_cell.length_c   1.000
_cell.angle_alpha   90.00
_cell.angle_beta   90.00
_cell.angle_gamma   90.00
#
_symmetry.space_group_name_H-M   'P 1'
#
loop_
_entity.id
_entity.type
_entity.pdbx_description
1 polymer ?
#
loop_
_entity_poly.entity_id
_entity_poly.type
_entity_poly.pdbx_seq_one_letter_code
_entity_poly.pdbx_strand_id
1 'polypeptide(L)' 'MTLDDAKKKLKCSKSKQLAALLDISPEAVSQWNPACIPKRREYEVLEKALLLGNQHDQNVTSMSDCANIQN' A
#
# COMPACT_ATOMS: atom_id res chain seq x y z
N MET A 1 12.73 8.10 -0.89
CA MET A 1 12.37 6.72 -0.54
C MET A 1 13.11 5.75 -1.48
N THR A 2 13.51 4.57 -1.00
CA THR A 2 14.10 3.53 -1.86
C THR A 2 13.02 2.58 -2.39
N LEU A 3 13.32 1.83 -3.46
CA LEU A 3 12.38 0.85 -4.00
C LEU A 3 12.06 -0.26 -2.98
N ASP A 4 13.03 -0.59 -2.13
CA ASP A 4 12.87 -1.57 -1.04
C ASP A 4 11.93 -1.06 0.06
N ASP A 5 12.02 0.24 0.38
CA ASP A 5 11.14 0.88 1.37
C ASP A 5 9.69 0.95 0.85
N ALA A 6 9.50 1.25 -0.44
CA ALA A 6 8.19 1.20 -1.09
C ALA A 6 7.56 -0.20 -1.06
N LYS A 7 8.38 -1.23 -1.30
CA LYS A 7 7.96 -2.64 -1.18
C LYS A 7 7.52 -3.01 0.23
N LYS A 8 8.26 -2.57 1.25
CA LYS A 8 7.92 -2.80 2.67
C LYS A 8 6.61 -2.12 3.04
N LYS A 9 6.41 -0.85 2.65
CA LYS A 9 5.17 -0.10 2.89
C LYS A 9 3.94 -0.79 2.31
N LEU A 10 4.05 -1.31 1.09
CA LEU A 10 2.96 -1.98 0.39
C LEU A 10 2.91 -3.50 0.66
N LYS A 11 3.72 -4.03 1.58
CA LYS A 11 3.84 -5.46 1.91
C LYS A 11 4.00 -6.36 0.66
N CYS A 12 4.79 -5.91 -0.31
CA CYS A 12 5.00 -6.60 -1.58
C CYS A 12 6.45 -7.03 -1.75
N SER A 13 6.69 -8.28 -2.15
CA SER A 13 8.05 -8.79 -2.39
C SER A 13 8.52 -8.57 -3.83
N LYS A 14 7.58 -8.52 -4.78
CA LYS A 14 7.88 -8.47 -6.23
C LYS A 14 7.57 -7.09 -6.82
N SER A 15 8.45 -6.60 -7.69
CA SER A 15 8.24 -5.33 -8.43
C SER A 15 6.98 -5.35 -9.30
N LYS A 16 6.56 -6.53 -9.78
CA LYS A 16 5.29 -6.71 -10.50
C LYS A 16 4.06 -6.43 -9.63
N GLN A 17 4.10 -6.83 -8.34
CA GLN A 17 2.99 -6.54 -7.42
C GLN A 17 2.94 -5.06 -7.06
N LEU A 18 4.12 -4.44 -6.86
CA LEU A 18 4.23 -2.99 -6.68
C LEU A 18 3.59 -2.24 -7.85
N ALA A 19 3.89 -2.66 -9.08
CA ALA A 19 3.33 -2.08 -10.30
C ALA A 19 1.80 -2.22 -10.36
N ALA A 20 1.27 -3.40 -10.02
CA ALA A 20 -0.16 -3.65 -9.98
C ALA A 20 -0.89 -2.79 -8.91
N LEU A 21 -0.28 -2.60 -7.74
CA LEU A 21 -0.88 -1.78 -6.68
C LEU A 21 -0.93 -0.28 -7.02
N LEU A 22 0.06 0.17 -7.78
CA LEU A 22 0.19 1.55 -8.24
C LEU A 22 -0.54 1.82 -9.56
N ASP A 23 -1.17 0.79 -10.15
CA ASP A 23 -1.82 0.86 -11.46
C ASP A 23 -0.88 1.38 -12.57
N ILE A 24 0.38 0.91 -12.55
CA ILE A 24 1.41 1.26 -13.53
C ILE A 24 1.99 0.03 -14.19
N SER A 25 2.62 0.23 -15.35
CA SER A 25 3.32 -0.84 -16.06
C SER A 25 4.53 -1.35 -15.26
N PRO A 26 4.79 -2.67 -15.26
CA PRO A 26 5.97 -3.24 -14.61
C PRO A 26 7.29 -2.72 -15.20
N GLU A 27 7.29 -2.34 -16.48
CA GLU A 27 8.43 -1.64 -17.12
C GLU A 27 8.70 -0.27 -16.49
N ALA A 28 7.65 0.46 -16.09
CA ALA A 28 7.82 1.75 -15.43
C ALA A 28 8.54 1.58 -14.09
N VAL A 29 8.22 0.53 -13.31
CA VAL A 29 8.93 0.20 -12.06
C VAL A 29 10.39 -0.20 -12.33
N SER A 30 10.66 -0.91 -13.43
CA SER A 30 12.03 -1.26 -13.84
C SER A 30 12.87 -0.05 -14.22
N GLN A 31 12.25 1.05 -14.66
CA GLN A 31 12.94 2.31 -14.94
C GLN A 31 13.20 3.15 -13.68
N TRP A 32 12.68 2.75 -12.52
CA TRP A 32 12.93 3.49 -11.29
C TRP A 32 14.35 3.27 -10.80
N ASN A 33 14.95 4.34 -10.27
CA ASN A 33 16.23 4.21 -9.59
C ASN A 33 16.01 3.48 -8.25
N PRO A 34 16.63 2.30 -8.04
CA PRO A 34 16.43 1.51 -6.83
C PRO A 34 16.90 2.23 -5.56
N ALA A 35 17.91 3.10 -5.69
CA ALA A 35 18.46 3.88 -4.59
C ALA A 35 17.58 5.10 -4.22
N CYS A 36 16.81 5.64 -5.16
CA CYS A 36 15.95 6.79 -4.89
C CYS A 36 14.84 6.88 -5.95
N ILE A 37 13.61 6.53 -5.57
CA ILE A 37 12.46 6.67 -6.47
C ILE A 37 12.09 8.16 -6.61
N PRO A 38 11.52 8.59 -7.76
CA PRO A 38 11.07 9.96 -7.94
C PRO A 38 10.04 10.36 -6.88
N LYS A 39 10.12 11.58 -6.34
CA LYS A 39 9.18 12.09 -5.31
C LYS A 39 7.71 11.89 -5.70
N ARG A 40 7.37 12.09 -6.98
CA ARG A 40 6.01 11.86 -7.48
C ARG A 40 5.53 10.42 -7.24
N ARG A 41 6.41 9.44 -7.45
CA ARG A 41 6.12 8.01 -7.21
C ARG A 41 6.11 7.66 -5.72
N GLU A 42 6.97 8.32 -4.93
CA GLU A 42 6.94 8.22 -3.48
C GLU A 42 5.56 8.64 -2.92
N TYR A 43 4.98 9.74 -3.41
CA TYR A 43 3.63 10.15 -3.04
C TYR A 43 2.57 9.10 -3.39
N GLU A 44 2.59 8.55 -4.61
CA GLU A 44 1.64 7.50 -5.02
C GLU A 44 1.76 6.21 -4.17
N VAL A 45 3.00 5.82 -3.83
CA VAL A 45 3.25 4.68 -2.92
C VAL A 45 2.68 4.95 -1.53
N LEU A 46 2.89 6.15 -0.99
CA LEU A 46 2.38 6.53 0.33
C LEU A 46 0.86 6.59 0.34
N GLU A 47 0.24 7.15 -0.70
CA GLU A 47 -1.22 7.22 -0.85
C GLU A 47 -1.84 5.81 -0.93
N LYS A 48 -1.26 4.92 -1.76
CA LYS A 48 -1.73 3.52 -1.83
C LYS A 48 -1.52 2.77 -0.52
N ALA A 49 -0.40 2.99 0.16
CA ALA A 49 -0.15 2.37 1.45
C ALA A 49 -1.15 2.86 2.51
N LEU A 50 -1.54 4.14 2.49
CA LEU A 50 -2.60 4.69 3.33
C LEU A 50 -3.96 4.07 2.99
N LEU A 51 -4.33 3.95 1.72
CA LEU A 51 -5.58 3.31 1.29
C LEU A 51 -5.67 1.85 1.75
N LEU A 52 -4.59 1.07 1.54
CA LEU A 52 -4.49 -0.32 1.99
C LEU A 52 -4.51 -0.43 3.52
N GLY A 53 -3.86 0.50 4.22
CA GLY A 53 -3.86 0.59 5.69
C GLY A 53 -5.25 0.92 6.26
N ASN A 54 -5.94 1.90 5.66
CA ASN A 54 -7.31 2.28 6.05
C ASN A 54 -8.34 1.19 5.71
N GLN A 55 -8.15 0.42 4.63
CA GLN A 55 -8.98 -0.76 4.39
C GLN A 55 -8.79 -1.83 5.47
N HIS A 56 -7.63 -1.88 6.13
CA HIS A 56 -7.40 -2.77 7.26
C HIS A 56 -8.09 -2.24 8.52
N ASP A 57 -8.03 -0.94 8.77
CA ASP A 57 -8.61 -0.29 9.96
C ASP A 57 -10.15 -0.28 9.95
N GLN A 58 -10.75 -0.01 8.80
CA GLN A 58 -12.21 -0.02 8.62
C GLN A 58 -12.85 -1.41 8.76
N ASN A 59 -12.06 -2.50 8.75
CA ASN A 59 -12.57 -3.85 8.97
C ASN A 59 -12.45 -4.32 10.43
N VAL A 60 -11.75 -3.56 11.29
CA VAL A 60 -11.65 -3.85 12.74
C VAL A 60 -12.64 -3.04 13.58
N THR A 61 -13.30 -2.03 12.99
CA THR A 61 -14.31 -1.20 13.68
C THR A 61 -15.76 -1.51 13.26
N SER A 62 -16.04 -2.69 12.69
CA SER A 62 -17.41 -3.06 12.26
C SER A 62 -17.94 -4.37 12.89
N MET A 63 -17.44 -4.75 14.08
CA MET A 63 -17.98 -5.90 14.85
C MET A 63 -18.05 -5.67 16.38
N SER A 64 -18.17 -4.43 16.85
CA SER A 64 -18.34 -4.16 18.29
C SER A 64 -19.77 -3.80 18.73
N ASP A 65 -20.69 -3.56 17.80
CA ASP A 65 -22.02 -2.99 18.12
C ASP A 65 -23.18 -3.99 18.08
N CYS A 66 -22.95 -5.29 18.29
CA CYS A 66 -24.08 -6.22 18.39
C CYS A 66 -23.80 -7.42 19.32
N ALA A 67 -23.50 -7.15 20.59
CA ALA A 67 -23.58 -8.15 21.66
C ALA A 67 -24.45 -7.63 22.82
N ASN A 68 -25.77 -7.74 22.62
CA ASN A 68 -26.69 -8.37 23.56
C ASN A 68 -26.85 -7.73 24.96
N ILE A 69 -27.65 -6.66 25.04
CA ILE A 69 -28.40 -6.34 26.26
C ILE A 69 -29.57 -7.34 26.32
N GLN A 70 -29.40 -8.45 27.03
CA GLN A 70 -30.51 -9.34 27.40
C GLN A 70 -30.95 -9.01 28.83
N ASN A 71 -32.24 -8.68 28.94
CA ASN A 71 -33.05 -8.54 30.15
C ASN A 71 -32.82 -9.67 31.17
#